data_AF-A0A1E3WAA6-F1
#
_entry.id   AF-A0A1E3WAA6-F1
#
_cell.length_a   1.000
_cell.length_b   1.000
_cell.length_c   1.000
_cell.angle_alpha   90.00
_cell.angle_beta   90.00
_cell.angle_gamma   90.00
#
_symmetry.space_group_name_H-M   'P 1'
#
loop_
_entity.id
_entity.type
_entity.pdbx_description
1 polymer ?
#
loop_
_entity_poly.entity_id
_entity_poly.type
_entity_poly.pdbx_seq_one_letter_code
_entity_poly.pdbx_strand_id
1 'polypeptide(L)'
;MSERATYRLQFRDGMDFARAKALAPYLAKLGISHLYMSPILRALPGSAHGYDGASYDEIEPALGGEDGFRDMAEAFRAEGLSLIADFVPNHMGASPFNPWWRDVLEWGADSPHASYFDIDWTASKLLIPVLAEPYGRALDKGSFGLHFDTEDGGLSLSVNDMKLPLSPPTYANVLARVGDDFEDLTNRFAIATPETAQELKAELAARVREAGQVDTLSAALRDMAADHEAMHALHEPKSGVSPIGAPRARRSPIAASSRSPISWACAWNSRACSRRPTG
;
A
#
# COMPACT_ATOMS: atom_id res chain seq x y z
N MET A 1 -19.67 -36.20 4.27
CA MET A 1 -20.52 -36.35 3.07
C MET A 1 -19.62 -36.57 1.86
N SER A 2 -20.06 -37.33 0.85
CA SER A 2 -19.32 -37.50 -0.41
C SER A 2 -19.61 -36.33 -1.35
N GLU A 3 -18.57 -35.80 -2.00
CA GLU A 3 -18.68 -34.77 -3.05
C GLU A 3 -19.28 -35.38 -4.31
N ARG A 4 -20.50 -34.93 -4.66
CA ARG A 4 -21.27 -35.45 -5.81
C ARG A 4 -21.45 -34.43 -6.93
N ALA A 5 -21.71 -33.18 -6.54
CA ALA A 5 -21.94 -32.06 -7.44
C ALA A 5 -21.63 -30.73 -6.73
N THR A 6 -20.92 -29.86 -7.43
CA THR A 6 -20.56 -28.50 -7.01
C THR A 6 -21.39 -27.45 -7.75
N TYR A 7 -21.75 -26.36 -7.08
CA TYR A 7 -22.34 -25.18 -7.72
C TYR A 7 -21.44 -23.96 -7.51
N ARG A 8 -20.87 -23.40 -8.58
CA ARG A 8 -20.02 -22.19 -8.48
C ARG A 8 -20.89 -20.96 -8.26
N LEU A 9 -20.62 -20.23 -7.19
CA LEU A 9 -21.25 -18.96 -6.88
C LEU A 9 -20.22 -17.84 -6.88
N GLN A 10 -20.48 -16.82 -7.68
CA GLN A 10 -19.71 -15.58 -7.72
C GLN A 10 -20.30 -14.61 -6.69
N PHE A 11 -19.52 -14.26 -5.67
CA PHE A 11 -19.84 -13.20 -4.73
C PHE A 11 -19.44 -11.82 -5.27
N ARG A 12 -20.00 -10.76 -4.70
CA ARG A 12 -20.01 -9.35 -5.16
C ARG A 12 -21.14 -9.05 -6.15
N ASP A 13 -21.24 -7.79 -6.57
CA ASP A 13 -22.27 -7.28 -7.49
C ASP A 13 -23.72 -7.62 -7.06
N GLY A 14 -23.99 -7.49 -5.75
CA GLY A 14 -25.30 -7.78 -5.17
C GLY A 14 -25.52 -9.26 -4.83
N MET A 15 -24.50 -10.11 -4.92
CA MET A 15 -24.45 -11.46 -4.33
C MET A 15 -23.57 -11.46 -3.08
N ASP A 16 -24.20 -11.46 -1.91
CA ASP A 16 -23.57 -11.51 -0.58
C ASP A 16 -23.93 -12.82 0.16
N PHE A 17 -23.44 -12.98 1.39
CA PHE A 17 -23.72 -14.20 2.17
C PHE A 17 -25.20 -14.34 2.54
N ALA A 18 -25.92 -13.23 2.77
CA ALA A 18 -27.34 -13.27 3.07
C ALA A 18 -28.17 -13.78 1.88
N ARG A 19 -27.83 -13.33 0.66
CA ARG A 19 -28.46 -13.81 -0.57
C ARG A 19 -28.07 -15.23 -0.90
N ALA A 20 -26.80 -15.60 -0.71
CA ALA A 20 -26.35 -16.98 -0.87
C ALA A 20 -27.07 -17.93 0.09
N LYS A 21 -27.22 -17.53 1.37
CA LYS A 21 -27.99 -18.26 2.40
C LYS A 21 -29.41 -18.59 1.93
N ALA A 22 -30.09 -17.65 1.28
CA ALA A 22 -31.44 -17.86 0.74
C ALA A 22 -31.52 -18.91 -0.39
N LEU A 23 -30.39 -19.24 -1.03
CA LEU A 23 -30.32 -20.25 -2.10
C LEU A 23 -30.20 -21.68 -1.57
N ALA A 24 -29.85 -21.88 -0.29
CA ALA A 24 -29.55 -23.22 0.25
C ALA A 24 -30.67 -24.26 0.00
N PRO A 25 -31.97 -23.97 0.29
CA PRO A 25 -33.04 -24.95 0.06
C PRO A 25 -33.22 -25.28 -1.43
N TYR A 26 -33.05 -24.28 -2.30
CA TYR A 26 -33.13 -24.48 -3.75
C TYR A 26 -32.01 -25.38 -4.25
N LEU A 27 -30.76 -25.12 -3.83
CA LEU A 27 -29.59 -25.89 -4.25
C LEU A 27 -29.65 -27.33 -3.75
N ALA A 28 -30.15 -27.55 -2.53
CA ALA A 28 -30.39 -28.88 -2.00
C ALA A 28 -31.43 -29.64 -2.82
N LYS A 29 -32.57 -29.01 -3.14
CA LYS A 29 -33.61 -29.60 -4.01
C LYS A 29 -33.10 -29.89 -5.43
N LEU A 30 -32.21 -29.05 -5.96
CA LEU A 30 -31.56 -29.26 -7.25
C LEU A 30 -30.60 -30.47 -7.24
N GLY A 31 -30.20 -30.95 -6.07
CA GLY A 31 -29.31 -32.10 -5.90
C GLY A 31 -27.83 -31.73 -5.77
N ILE A 32 -27.51 -30.44 -5.58
CA ILE A 32 -26.16 -29.97 -5.29
C ILE A 32 -25.71 -30.54 -3.95
N SER A 33 -24.41 -30.80 -3.81
CA SER A 33 -23.80 -31.26 -2.54
C SER A 33 -22.86 -30.23 -1.92
N HIS A 34 -22.19 -29.43 -2.76
CA HIS A 34 -21.19 -28.46 -2.33
C HIS A 34 -21.44 -27.11 -3.02
N LEU A 35 -21.42 -26.03 -2.26
CA LEU A 35 -21.29 -24.69 -2.83
C LEU A 35 -19.80 -24.42 -3.06
N TYR A 36 -19.43 -24.13 -4.29
CA TYR A 36 -18.09 -23.66 -4.62
C TYR A 36 -18.10 -22.14 -4.68
N MET A 37 -17.52 -21.51 -3.66
CA MET A 37 -17.52 -20.06 -3.45
C MET A 37 -16.34 -19.42 -4.16
N SER A 38 -16.54 -18.29 -4.85
CA SER A 38 -15.43 -17.39 -5.21
C SER A 38 -14.70 -16.87 -3.96
N PRO A 39 -13.50 -16.27 -4.09
CA PRO A 39 -12.75 -15.79 -2.92
C PRO A 39 -13.59 -14.89 -2.01
N ILE A 40 -13.53 -15.18 -0.70
CA ILE A 40 -14.35 -14.54 0.34
C ILE A 40 -13.57 -13.62 1.27
N LEU A 41 -12.23 -13.66 1.20
CA LEU A 41 -11.37 -12.77 1.98
C LEU A 41 -11.43 -11.34 1.43
N ARG A 42 -11.04 -10.38 2.26
CA ARG A 42 -11.04 -8.96 1.89
C ARG A 42 -10.20 -8.74 0.64
N ALA A 43 -10.81 -8.13 -0.37
CA ALA A 43 -10.15 -7.76 -1.62
C ALA A 43 -9.93 -6.25 -1.70
N LEU A 44 -9.29 -5.78 -2.77
CA LEU A 44 -9.19 -4.35 -3.03
C LEU A 44 -10.59 -3.72 -3.17
N PRO A 45 -10.76 -2.45 -2.76
CA PRO A 45 -12.02 -1.73 -2.93
C PRO A 45 -12.53 -1.77 -4.37
N GLY A 46 -13.81 -2.08 -4.55
CA GLY A 46 -14.43 -2.18 -5.87
C GLY A 46 -14.13 -3.47 -6.64
N SER A 47 -13.43 -4.43 -6.04
CA SER A 47 -13.20 -5.74 -6.66
C SER A 47 -14.52 -6.43 -7.00
N ALA A 48 -14.66 -6.86 -8.25
CA ALA A 48 -15.81 -7.64 -8.74
C ALA A 48 -15.61 -9.17 -8.59
N HIS A 49 -14.42 -9.63 -8.18
CA HIS A 49 -14.09 -11.07 -8.24
C HIS A 49 -13.35 -11.61 -7.01
N GLY A 50 -12.67 -10.77 -6.23
CA GLY A 50 -12.01 -11.15 -4.97
C GLY A 50 -10.62 -11.80 -5.09
N TYR A 51 -10.03 -11.85 -6.29
CA TYR A 51 -8.70 -12.48 -6.52
C TYR A 51 -7.54 -11.51 -6.23
N ASP A 52 -7.83 -10.23 -6.25
CA ASP A 52 -6.98 -9.11 -5.85
C ASP A 52 -7.05 -8.90 -4.32
N GLY A 53 -6.64 -9.93 -3.58
CA GLY A 53 -6.70 -9.95 -2.11
C GLY A 53 -5.94 -8.78 -1.46
N ALA A 54 -6.54 -8.16 -0.45
CA ALA A 54 -5.94 -7.04 0.30
C ALA A 54 -5.63 -7.40 1.75
N SER A 55 -6.28 -8.43 2.32
CA SER A 55 -5.96 -8.98 3.63
C SER A 55 -6.34 -10.46 3.69
N TYR A 56 -5.49 -11.27 4.32
CA TYR A 56 -5.78 -12.67 4.61
C TYR A 56 -6.43 -12.88 5.99
N ASP A 57 -6.45 -11.86 6.84
CA ASP A 57 -6.92 -11.94 8.22
C ASP A 57 -8.42 -11.66 8.37
N GLU A 58 -9.11 -11.36 7.27
CA GLU A 58 -10.49 -10.85 7.33
C GLU A 58 -11.35 -11.35 6.16
N ILE A 59 -12.54 -11.83 6.49
CA ILE A 59 -13.61 -12.09 5.52
C ILE A 59 -14.21 -10.76 5.08
N GLU A 60 -14.42 -10.59 3.77
CA GLU A 60 -14.89 -9.35 3.16
C GLU A 60 -16.14 -8.77 3.85
N PRO A 61 -16.02 -7.61 4.54
CA PRO A 61 -17.17 -7.00 5.20
C PRO A 61 -18.32 -6.67 4.25
N ALA A 62 -18.02 -6.32 3.00
CA ALA A 62 -19.05 -6.03 1.99
C ALA A 62 -19.89 -7.27 1.61
N LEU A 63 -19.44 -8.49 1.93
CA LEU A 63 -20.24 -9.72 1.77
C LEU A 63 -21.10 -10.06 3.00
N GLY A 64 -20.94 -9.32 4.09
CA GLY A 64 -21.55 -9.62 5.40
C GLY A 64 -20.54 -10.06 6.47
N GLY A 65 -19.25 -10.06 6.17
CA GLY A 65 -18.18 -10.36 7.12
C GLY A 65 -18.23 -11.79 7.69
N GLU A 66 -17.50 -12.01 8.79
CA GLU A 66 -17.40 -13.33 9.41
C GLU A 66 -18.76 -13.85 9.93
N ASP A 67 -19.57 -12.98 10.53
CA ASP A 67 -20.89 -13.35 11.03
C ASP A 67 -21.84 -13.76 9.89
N GLY A 68 -21.88 -12.99 8.81
CA GLY A 68 -22.67 -13.35 7.62
C GLY A 68 -22.22 -14.67 7.00
N PHE A 69 -20.91 -14.93 6.98
CA PHE A 69 -20.37 -16.21 6.52
C PHE A 69 -20.82 -17.38 7.41
N ARG A 70 -20.71 -17.25 8.74
CA ARG A 70 -21.19 -18.28 9.69
C ARG A 70 -22.67 -18.55 9.48
N ASP A 71 -23.48 -17.51 9.38
CA ASP A 71 -24.92 -17.58 9.16
C ASP A 71 -25.30 -18.34 7.88
N MET A 72 -24.58 -18.09 6.79
CA MET A 72 -24.74 -18.81 5.54
C MET A 72 -24.29 -20.26 5.69
N ALA A 73 -23.12 -20.50 6.28
CA ALA A 73 -22.59 -21.85 6.46
C ALA A 73 -23.52 -22.74 7.30
N GLU A 74 -24.15 -22.18 8.34
CA GLU A 74 -25.14 -22.88 9.14
C GLU A 74 -26.40 -23.26 8.34
N ALA A 75 -26.91 -22.35 7.52
CA ALA A 75 -28.06 -22.62 6.66
C ALA A 75 -27.76 -23.69 5.60
N PHE A 76 -26.59 -23.62 4.96
CA PHE A 76 -26.15 -24.65 4.01
C PHE A 76 -26.01 -26.01 4.71
N ARG A 77 -25.41 -26.04 5.89
CA ARG A 77 -25.27 -27.26 6.69
C ARG A 77 -26.63 -27.85 7.10
N ALA A 78 -27.61 -27.02 7.44
CA ALA A 78 -28.96 -27.46 7.78
C ALA A 78 -29.67 -28.17 6.61
N GLU A 79 -29.35 -27.77 5.37
CA GLU A 79 -29.84 -28.39 4.14
C GLU A 79 -28.96 -29.57 3.66
N GLY A 80 -27.96 -29.97 4.45
CA GLY A 80 -27.02 -31.03 4.07
C GLY A 80 -26.05 -30.65 2.94
N LEU A 81 -25.82 -29.35 2.75
CA LEU A 81 -24.83 -28.83 1.80
C LEU A 81 -23.50 -28.53 2.52
N SER A 82 -22.40 -28.78 1.82
CA SER A 82 -21.04 -28.43 2.27
C SER A 82 -20.50 -27.24 1.49
N LEU A 83 -19.40 -26.63 1.97
CA LEU A 83 -18.79 -25.46 1.34
C LEU A 83 -17.38 -25.79 0.84
N ILE A 84 -17.02 -25.25 -0.32
CA ILE A 84 -15.66 -25.23 -0.87
C ILE A 84 -15.33 -23.76 -1.10
N ALA A 85 -14.27 -23.26 -0.44
CA ALA A 85 -13.82 -21.90 -0.61
C ALA A 85 -12.65 -21.84 -1.61
N ASP A 86 -12.77 -20.98 -2.61
CA ASP A 86 -11.66 -20.59 -3.46
C ASP A 86 -10.67 -19.72 -2.68
N PHE A 87 -9.37 -19.96 -2.87
CA PHE A 87 -8.29 -19.33 -2.11
C PHE A 87 -7.10 -18.99 -3.01
N VAL A 88 -6.51 -17.81 -2.80
CA VAL A 88 -5.46 -17.24 -3.65
C VAL A 88 -4.16 -17.09 -2.85
N PRO A 89 -3.31 -18.15 -2.78
CA PRO A 89 -2.07 -18.11 -2.00
C PRO A 89 -0.91 -17.43 -2.72
N ASN A 90 -0.99 -17.30 -4.05
CA ASN A 90 0.17 -16.94 -4.87
C ASN A 90 0.43 -15.42 -4.89
N HIS A 91 -0.60 -14.59 -4.81
CA HIS A 91 -0.47 -13.14 -4.99
C HIS A 91 -1.50 -12.37 -4.19
N MET A 92 -1.21 -11.09 -4.00
CA MET A 92 -2.09 -10.08 -3.41
C MET A 92 -2.20 -8.87 -4.34
N GLY A 93 -3.18 -8.00 -4.12
CA GLY A 93 -3.29 -6.72 -4.81
C GLY A 93 -2.10 -5.81 -4.49
N ALA A 94 -1.33 -5.43 -5.53
CA ALA A 94 -0.22 -4.48 -5.42
C ALA A 94 -0.72 -3.02 -5.47
N SER A 95 -1.49 -2.64 -4.46
CA SER A 95 -2.14 -1.33 -4.35
C SER A 95 -1.97 -0.77 -2.93
N PRO A 96 -1.90 0.57 -2.73
CA PRO A 96 -1.82 1.17 -1.39
C PRO A 96 -3.00 0.82 -0.45
N PHE A 97 -4.11 0.29 -0.99
CA PHE A 97 -5.21 -0.23 -0.18
C PHE A 97 -4.93 -1.59 0.46
N ASN A 98 -3.90 -2.31 0.00
CA ASN A 98 -3.37 -3.49 0.68
C ASN A 98 -2.38 -3.01 1.77
N PRO A 99 -2.67 -3.21 3.07
CA PRO A 99 -1.82 -2.71 4.15
C PRO A 99 -0.39 -3.25 4.10
N TRP A 100 -0.19 -4.53 3.75
CA TRP A 100 1.14 -5.12 3.66
C TRP A 100 1.94 -4.51 2.51
N TRP A 101 1.29 -4.31 1.36
CA TRP A 101 1.94 -3.65 0.24
C TRP A 101 2.25 -2.18 0.56
N ARG A 102 1.32 -1.46 1.19
CA ARG A 102 1.52 -0.08 1.64
C ARG A 102 2.73 0.04 2.59
N ASP A 103 2.89 -0.88 3.52
CA ASP A 103 4.06 -0.90 4.42
C ASP A 103 5.37 -1.13 3.64
N VAL A 104 5.35 -2.01 2.63
CA VAL A 104 6.50 -2.23 1.74
C VAL A 104 6.78 -1.00 0.89
N LEU A 105 5.75 -0.26 0.45
CA LEU A 105 5.95 1.01 -0.22
C LEU A 105 6.61 2.01 0.74
N GLU A 106 6.12 2.10 1.97
CA GLU A 106 6.60 3.10 2.93
C GLU A 106 8.05 2.86 3.41
N TRP A 107 8.43 1.59 3.61
CA TRP A 107 9.71 1.21 4.24
C TRP A 107 10.67 0.43 3.35
N GLY A 108 10.21 -0.04 2.20
CA GLY A 108 10.98 -0.93 1.33
C GLY A 108 11.46 -2.18 2.08
N ALA A 109 12.77 -2.47 2.02
CA ALA A 109 13.36 -3.67 2.61
C ALA A 109 13.30 -3.70 4.15
N ASP A 110 13.12 -2.54 4.78
CA ASP A 110 13.00 -2.44 6.24
C ASP A 110 11.55 -2.69 6.71
N SER A 111 10.60 -2.88 5.78
CA SER A 111 9.22 -3.23 6.12
C SER A 111 9.14 -4.60 6.81
N PRO A 112 8.31 -4.76 7.85
CA PRO A 112 8.03 -6.08 8.42
C PRO A 112 7.37 -7.04 7.41
N HIS A 113 6.77 -6.49 6.35
CA HIS A 113 6.12 -7.23 5.27
C HIS A 113 7.03 -7.44 4.05
N ALA A 114 8.30 -7.02 4.08
CA ALA A 114 9.21 -7.08 2.93
C ALA A 114 9.41 -8.50 2.39
N SER A 115 9.45 -9.51 3.27
CA SER A 115 9.64 -10.92 2.89
C SER A 115 8.35 -11.64 2.46
N TYR A 116 7.19 -10.98 2.55
CA TYR A 116 5.91 -11.55 2.09
C TYR A 116 5.71 -11.38 0.58
N PHE A 117 6.50 -10.52 -0.05
CA PHE A 117 6.49 -10.29 -1.49
C PHE A 117 7.82 -10.74 -2.10
N ASP A 118 7.75 -11.33 -3.29
CA ASP A 118 8.93 -11.73 -4.06
C ASP A 118 9.53 -10.51 -4.76
N ILE A 119 10.38 -9.77 -4.05
CA ILE A 119 11.02 -8.53 -4.51
C ILE A 119 12.53 -8.71 -4.61
N ASP A 120 13.09 -8.32 -5.75
CA ASP A 120 14.54 -8.21 -5.91
C ASP A 120 15.10 -6.97 -5.18
N TRP A 121 15.45 -7.16 -3.91
CA TRP A 121 16.09 -6.13 -3.08
C TRP A 121 17.57 -5.87 -3.40
N THR A 122 18.13 -6.49 -4.44
CA THR A 122 19.45 -6.12 -4.97
C THR A 122 19.38 -4.90 -5.87
N ALA A 123 18.21 -4.61 -6.44
CA ALA A 123 17.95 -3.35 -7.11
C ALA A 123 18.03 -2.18 -6.12
N SER A 124 18.48 -1.03 -6.60
CA SER A 124 18.59 0.18 -5.77
C SER A 124 17.24 0.74 -5.33
N LYS A 125 16.15 0.39 -6.04
CA LYS A 125 14.80 0.95 -5.86
C LYS A 125 13.74 -0.06 -6.25
N LEU A 126 12.59 0.01 -5.58
CA LEU A 126 11.37 -0.67 -6.02
C LEU A 126 10.74 0.13 -7.17
N LEU A 127 10.47 -0.55 -8.29
CA LEU A 127 9.88 0.06 -9.49
C LEU A 127 8.36 -0.11 -9.47
N ILE A 128 7.63 1.00 -9.51
CA ILE A 128 6.16 1.01 -9.50
C ILE A 128 5.69 1.67 -10.81
N PRO A 129 5.23 0.89 -11.81
CA PRO A 129 4.92 1.39 -13.15
C PRO A 129 3.53 2.04 -13.22
N VAL A 130 3.34 3.13 -12.48
CA VAL A 130 2.05 3.82 -12.35
C VAL A 130 1.91 5.10 -13.20
N LEU A 131 3.02 5.54 -13.80
CA LEU A 131 3.03 6.73 -14.66
C LEU A 131 2.59 6.39 -16.07
N ALA A 132 1.67 7.18 -16.62
CA ALA A 132 1.26 7.08 -18.02
C ALA A 132 2.33 7.58 -19.01
N GLU A 133 3.32 8.34 -18.52
CA GLU A 133 4.40 8.93 -19.30
C GLU A 133 5.74 8.94 -18.54
N PRO A 134 6.87 9.20 -19.20
CA PRO A 134 8.17 9.25 -18.53
C PRO A 134 8.21 10.28 -17.39
N TYR A 135 8.87 9.93 -16.29
CA TYR A 135 8.94 10.72 -15.05
C TYR A 135 9.20 12.22 -15.27
N GLY A 136 10.22 12.58 -16.07
CA GLY A 136 10.53 14.01 -16.31
C GLY A 136 9.37 14.79 -16.94
N ARG A 137 8.60 14.16 -17.84
CA ARG A 137 7.44 14.78 -18.47
C ARG A 137 6.25 14.90 -17.51
N ALA A 138 6.04 13.88 -16.68
CA ALA A 138 5.05 13.92 -15.60
C ALA A 138 5.39 15.03 -14.58
N LEU A 139 6.67 15.23 -14.30
CA LEU A 139 7.14 16.25 -13.37
C LEU A 139 6.97 17.66 -13.96
N ASP A 140 7.36 17.88 -15.21
CA ASP A 140 7.17 19.16 -15.91
C ASP A 140 5.69 19.57 -16.02
N LYS A 141 4.78 18.59 -16.06
CA LYS A 141 3.33 18.82 -16.11
C LYS A 141 2.68 19.01 -14.73
N GLY A 142 3.42 18.87 -13.64
CA GLY A 142 2.87 18.90 -12.30
C GLY A 142 1.89 17.76 -12.03
N SER A 143 2.15 16.56 -12.58
CA SER A 143 1.29 15.37 -12.40
C SER A 143 1.38 14.73 -11.00
N PHE A 144 2.16 15.35 -10.11
CA PHE A 144 2.39 14.89 -8.74
C PHE A 144 1.77 15.88 -7.75
N GLY A 145 1.15 15.36 -6.70
CA GLY A 145 0.74 16.13 -5.53
C GLY A 145 1.38 15.58 -4.27
N LEU A 146 1.44 16.39 -3.22
CA LEU A 146 1.74 15.92 -1.87
C LEU A 146 0.52 16.15 -0.99
N HIS A 147 0.23 15.18 -0.13
CA HIS A 147 -0.96 15.20 0.70
C HIS A 147 -0.64 14.79 2.12
N PHE A 148 -1.21 15.50 3.08
CA PHE A 148 -1.21 15.15 4.49
C PHE A 148 -2.59 14.65 4.90
N ASP A 149 -2.63 13.47 5.50
CA ASP A 149 -3.83 12.93 6.12
C ASP A 149 -3.88 13.42 7.57
N THR A 150 -4.90 14.23 7.86
CA THR A 150 -5.06 14.82 9.19
C THR A 150 -5.55 13.83 10.23
N GLU A 151 -6.04 12.65 9.85
CA GLU A 151 -6.50 11.62 10.80
C GLU A 151 -5.32 10.79 11.31
N ASP A 152 -4.51 10.25 10.39
CA ASP A 152 -3.40 9.33 10.72
C ASP A 152 -2.00 9.96 10.72
N GLY A 153 -1.85 11.20 10.22
CA GLY A 153 -0.57 11.91 10.15
C GLY A 153 0.34 11.45 9.01
N GLY A 154 -0.19 10.69 8.06
CA GLY A 154 0.49 10.21 6.87
C GLY A 154 0.76 11.32 5.85
N LEU A 155 1.96 11.33 5.27
CA LEU A 155 2.26 12.07 4.06
C LEU A 155 2.30 11.10 2.88
N SER A 156 1.71 11.51 1.78
CA SER A 156 1.64 10.72 0.56
C SER A 156 1.94 11.54 -0.68
N LEU A 157 2.53 10.88 -1.66
CA LEU A 157 2.64 11.34 -3.04
C LEU A 157 1.36 10.92 -3.79
N SER A 158 0.62 11.90 -4.29
CA SER A 158 -0.52 11.67 -5.17
C SER A 158 -0.05 11.60 -6.62
N VAL A 159 -0.40 10.52 -7.32
CA VAL A 159 -0.16 10.31 -8.75
C VAL A 159 -1.41 9.72 -9.36
N ASN A 160 -2.02 10.43 -10.32
CA ASN A 160 -3.36 10.10 -10.81
C ASN A 160 -4.33 9.96 -9.62
N ASP A 161 -5.06 8.85 -9.53
CA ASP A 161 -5.98 8.55 -8.43
C ASP A 161 -5.32 7.79 -7.26
N MET A 162 -4.01 7.53 -7.31
CA MET A 162 -3.28 6.79 -6.27
C MET A 162 -2.61 7.72 -5.27
N LYS A 163 -2.68 7.36 -3.99
CA LYS A 163 -1.86 7.93 -2.91
C LYS A 163 -0.79 6.92 -2.50
N LEU A 164 0.47 7.22 -2.80
CA LEU A 164 1.63 6.39 -2.41
C LEU A 164 2.23 6.95 -1.11
N PRO A 165 2.46 6.14 -0.08
CA PRO A 165 3.02 6.65 1.18
C PRO A 165 4.44 7.16 0.96
N LEU A 166 4.77 8.27 1.63
CA LEU A 166 6.16 8.70 1.75
C LEU A 166 6.81 7.98 2.93
N SER A 167 8.09 7.65 2.79
CA SER A 167 8.85 7.07 3.90
C SER A 167 8.98 8.11 5.03
N PRO A 168 8.70 7.77 6.31
CA PRO A 168 8.71 8.73 7.41
C PRO A 168 10.01 9.54 7.58
N PRO A 169 11.22 9.00 7.33
CA PRO A 169 12.44 9.81 7.26
C PRO A 169 12.40 11.00 6.31
N THR A 170 11.61 10.92 5.23
CA THR A 170 11.46 12.02 4.27
C THR A 170 10.58 13.15 4.78
N TYR A 171 9.79 12.94 5.85
CA TYR A 171 8.94 13.98 6.43
C TYR A 171 9.78 15.14 6.94
N ALA A 172 11.01 14.88 7.39
CA ALA A 172 11.94 15.93 7.82
C ALA A 172 12.17 17.00 6.73
N ASN A 173 12.22 16.58 5.45
CA ASN A 173 12.42 17.52 4.32
C ASN A 173 11.18 18.39 4.08
N VAL A 174 9.99 17.87 4.40
CA VAL A 174 8.72 18.57 4.27
C VAL A 174 8.54 19.54 5.45
N LEU A 175 8.68 19.03 6.68
CA LEU A 175 8.48 19.80 7.91
C LEU A 175 9.47 20.95 8.06
N ALA A 176 10.72 20.77 7.61
CA ALA A 176 11.72 21.85 7.58
C ALA A 176 11.30 23.06 6.71
N ARG A 177 10.31 22.92 5.83
CA ARG A 177 9.75 24.03 5.03
C ARG A 177 8.55 24.73 5.69
N VAL A 178 7.94 24.10 6.70
CA VAL A 178 6.74 24.62 7.38
C VAL A 178 7.13 25.63 8.48
N GLY A 179 8.30 25.46 9.10
CA GLY A 179 8.87 26.37 10.09
C GLY A 179 9.37 25.68 11.36
N ASP A 180 9.83 26.48 12.33
CA ASP A 180 10.50 26.00 13.55
C ASP A 180 9.56 25.25 14.52
N ASP A 181 8.24 25.41 14.36
CA ASP A 181 7.21 24.74 15.21
C ASP A 181 7.30 23.20 15.16
N PHE A 182 7.92 22.66 14.10
CA PHE A 182 8.13 21.23 13.90
C PHE A 182 9.59 20.79 14.02
N GLU A 183 10.50 21.60 14.57
CA GLU A 183 11.94 21.27 14.62
C GLU A 183 12.22 19.93 15.35
N ASP A 184 11.59 19.70 16.50
CA ASP A 184 11.69 18.43 17.24
C ASP A 184 11.22 17.23 16.39
N LEU A 185 10.03 17.34 15.78
CA LEU A 185 9.48 16.28 14.93
C LEU A 185 10.32 16.06 13.68
N THR A 186 10.86 17.13 13.08
CA THR A 186 11.78 17.06 11.94
C THR A 186 12.99 16.18 12.27
N ASN A 187 13.61 16.41 13.42
CA ASN A 187 14.77 15.63 13.87
C ASN A 187 14.41 14.17 14.18
N ARG A 188 13.25 13.92 14.78
CA ARG A 188 12.79 12.58 15.14
C ARG A 188 12.36 11.76 13.91
N PHE A 189 11.67 12.39 12.96
CA PHE A 189 11.31 11.74 11.69
C PHE A 189 12.56 11.32 10.90
N ALA A 190 13.60 12.17 10.85
CA ALA A 190 14.83 11.88 10.10
C ALA A 190 15.52 10.56 10.48
N ILE A 191 15.28 10.05 11.69
CA ILE A 191 15.82 8.77 12.19
C ILE A 191 14.72 7.73 12.48
N ALA A 192 13.49 7.97 12.02
CA ALA A 192 12.36 7.10 12.29
C ALA A 192 12.58 5.70 11.71
N THR A 193 12.18 4.70 12.49
CA THR A 193 12.09 3.30 12.10
C THR A 193 10.63 2.87 11.97
N PRO A 194 10.34 1.71 11.34
CA PRO A 194 8.98 1.16 11.27
C PRO A 194 8.26 1.12 12.63
N GLU A 195 8.98 0.82 13.71
CA GLU A 195 8.43 0.72 15.07
C GLU A 195 8.04 2.06 15.66
N THR A 196 8.81 3.13 15.38
CA THR A 196 8.59 4.46 15.96
C THR A 196 7.63 5.34 15.16
N ALA A 197 7.45 5.05 13.87
CA ALA A 197 6.83 6.02 12.97
C ALA A 197 5.35 6.22 13.21
N GLN A 198 4.63 5.19 13.68
CA GLN A 198 3.19 5.32 13.96
C GLN A 198 2.93 6.33 15.08
N GLU A 199 3.74 6.29 16.14
CA GLU A 199 3.67 7.28 17.23
C GLU A 199 4.01 8.68 16.73
N LEU A 200 5.07 8.83 15.93
CA LEU A 200 5.46 10.11 15.35
C LEU A 200 4.39 10.72 14.43
N LYS A 201 3.76 9.90 13.58
CA LYS A 201 2.67 10.35 12.70
C LYS A 201 1.45 10.78 13.52
N ALA A 202 1.05 10.00 14.53
CA ALA A 202 -0.06 10.36 15.40
C ALA A 202 0.20 11.68 16.14
N GLU A 203 1.44 11.89 16.61
CA GLU A 203 1.86 13.14 17.24
C GLU A 203 1.82 14.32 16.24
N LEU A 204 2.33 14.14 15.02
CA LEU A 204 2.25 15.15 13.96
C LEU A 204 0.79 15.52 13.66
N ALA A 205 -0.10 14.53 13.52
CA ALA A 205 -1.52 14.74 13.29
C ALA A 205 -2.17 15.55 14.42
N ALA A 206 -1.86 15.22 15.68
CA ALA A 206 -2.34 15.97 16.84
C ALA A 206 -1.86 17.43 16.83
N ARG A 207 -0.55 17.66 16.66
CA ARG A 207 0.04 19.01 16.66
C ARG A 207 -0.52 19.87 15.53
N VAL A 208 -0.64 19.34 14.32
CA VAL A 208 -1.20 20.08 13.17
C VAL A 208 -2.65 20.50 13.43
N ARG A 209 -3.47 19.62 14.03
CA ARG A 209 -4.86 19.93 14.39
C ARG A 209 -4.95 20.96 15.53
N GLU A 210 -4.19 20.76 16.60
CA GLU A 210 -4.23 21.61 17.80
C GLU A 210 -3.68 23.01 17.56
N ALA A 211 -2.62 23.13 16.76
CA ALA A 211 -2.01 24.41 16.40
C ALA A 211 -2.78 25.14 15.27
N GLY A 212 -3.80 24.51 14.68
CA GLY A 212 -4.53 25.08 13.54
C GLY A 212 -3.65 25.24 12.29
N GLN A 213 -2.63 24.41 12.12
CA GLN A 213 -1.61 24.54 11.06
C GLN A 213 -1.92 23.72 9.80
N VAL A 214 -3.13 23.17 9.68
CA VAL A 214 -3.58 22.38 8.52
C VAL A 214 -3.37 23.16 7.22
N ASP A 215 -3.78 24.44 7.19
CA ASP A 215 -3.66 25.28 5.99
C ASP A 215 -2.20 25.64 5.67
N THR A 216 -1.38 25.90 6.69
CA THR A 216 0.05 26.18 6.54
C THR A 216 0.80 24.98 5.97
N LEU A 217 0.57 23.79 6.54
CA LEU A 217 1.16 22.55 6.03
C LEU A 217 0.67 22.26 4.61
N SER A 218 -0.63 22.42 4.35
CA SER A 218 -1.21 22.23 3.01
C SER A 218 -0.66 23.22 1.98
N ALA A 219 -0.34 24.45 2.37
CA ALA A 219 0.34 25.41 1.51
C ALA A 219 1.77 24.98 1.20
N ALA A 220 2.55 24.61 2.23
CA ALA A 220 3.92 24.13 2.06
C ALA A 220 4.01 22.88 1.16
N LEU A 221 3.06 21.95 1.27
CA LEU A 221 2.97 20.78 0.41
C LEU A 221 2.67 21.14 -1.05
N ARG A 222 1.80 22.12 -1.29
CA ARG A 222 1.51 22.62 -2.64
C ARG A 222 2.71 23.33 -3.26
N ASP A 223 3.38 24.18 -2.49
CA ASP A 223 4.58 24.88 -2.94
C ASP A 223 5.70 23.89 -3.26
N MET A 224 5.89 22.88 -2.40
CA MET A 224 6.85 21.81 -2.65
C MET A 224 6.48 20.97 -3.88
N ALA A 225 5.20 20.64 -4.08
CA ALA A 225 4.75 19.92 -5.28
C ALA A 225 4.95 20.70 -6.59
N ALA A 226 4.93 22.03 -6.53
CA ALA A 226 5.21 22.91 -7.67
C ALA A 226 6.71 23.13 -7.92
N ASP A 227 7.56 22.86 -6.93
CA ASP A 227 9.02 22.97 -7.01
C ASP A 227 9.62 21.68 -7.59
N HIS A 228 10.03 21.74 -8.86
CA HIS A 228 10.67 20.63 -9.58
C HIS A 228 11.87 20.09 -8.80
N GLU A 229 12.76 20.96 -8.30
CA GLU A 229 13.97 20.52 -7.59
C GLU A 229 13.61 19.83 -6.27
N ALA A 230 12.61 20.35 -5.54
CA ALA A 230 12.16 19.73 -4.30
C ALA A 230 11.50 18.38 -4.52
N MET A 231 10.64 18.25 -5.54
CA MET A 231 10.03 16.97 -5.90
C MET A 231 11.06 15.96 -6.41
N HIS A 232 12.04 16.43 -7.17
CA HIS A 232 13.14 15.57 -7.59
C HIS A 232 13.99 15.13 -6.39
N ALA A 233 14.30 16.02 -5.44
CA ALA A 233 15.06 15.66 -4.24
C ALA A 233 14.30 14.70 -3.32
N LEU A 234 12.97 14.79 -3.26
CA LEU A 234 12.12 13.84 -2.53
C LEU A 234 12.14 12.44 -3.18
N HIS A 235 12.22 12.39 -4.51
CA HIS A 235 12.22 11.15 -5.29
C HIS A 235 13.62 10.53 -5.48
N GLU A 236 14.64 11.37 -5.54
CA GLU A 236 16.05 11.05 -5.74
C GLU A 236 16.90 11.70 -4.63
N PRO A 237 16.72 11.31 -3.35
CA PRO A 237 17.61 11.71 -2.28
C PRO A 237 19.02 11.28 -2.68
N LYS A 238 19.92 12.27 -2.76
CA LYS A 238 21.32 12.05 -3.06
C LYS A 238 21.87 11.03 -2.06
N SER A 239 22.28 9.88 -2.56
CA SER A 239 22.93 8.84 -1.76
C SER A 239 24.11 9.45 -1.01
N GLY A 240 24.05 9.44 0.34
CA GLY A 240 25.12 9.94 1.20
C GLY A 240 24.93 11.33 1.82
N VAL A 241 23.81 12.02 1.59
CA VAL A 241 23.44 13.21 2.37
C VAL A 241 22.53 12.77 3.51
N SER A 242 23.10 12.59 4.71
CA SER A 242 22.28 12.63 5.93
C SER A 242 21.58 13.99 5.98
N PRO A 243 20.30 14.06 6.39
CA PRO A 243 19.72 15.33 6.74
C PRO A 243 20.60 15.96 7.82
N ILE A 244 20.91 17.23 7.58
CA ILE A 244 21.75 18.16 8.33
C ILE A 244 22.20 17.64 9.73
N GLY A 245 23.51 17.35 9.87
CA GLY A 245 24.20 17.54 11.16
C GLY A 245 24.25 16.42 12.20
N ALA A 246 23.93 15.15 11.91
CA ALA A 246 24.14 14.08 12.90
C ALA A 246 25.64 13.70 13.07
N PRO A 247 26.23 13.72 14.28
CA PRO A 247 27.62 13.32 14.49
C PRO A 247 27.78 11.81 14.23
N ARG A 248 28.80 11.44 13.44
CA ARG A 248 29.17 10.04 13.21
C ARG A 248 29.52 9.37 14.54
N ALA A 249 28.63 8.53 15.05
CA ALA A 249 28.97 7.59 16.11
C ALA A 249 30.10 6.67 15.60
N ARG A 250 31.22 6.64 16.33
CA ARG A 250 32.35 5.74 16.04
C ARG A 250 31.83 4.30 16.14
N ARG A 251 31.84 3.58 15.02
CA ARG A 251 31.42 2.17 14.95
C ARG A 251 32.52 1.25 15.49
N SER A 252 32.15 0.33 16.37
CA SER A 252 32.90 -0.91 16.63
C SER A 252 32.69 -1.92 15.50
N PRO A 253 33.66 -2.80 15.18
CA PRO A 253 33.65 -3.58 13.96
C PRO A 253 32.91 -4.91 14.16
N ILE A 254 31.59 -4.92 13.94
CA ILE A 254 30.88 -6.14 13.54
C ILE A 254 29.94 -5.75 12.38
N ALA A 255 29.98 -6.55 11.33
CA ALA A 255 29.47 -6.26 9.99
C ALA A 255 28.05 -5.69 9.97
N ALA A 256 27.89 -4.51 9.36
CA ALA A 256 26.60 -3.91 9.03
C ALA A 256 26.68 -3.28 7.64
N SER A 257 25.95 -3.85 6.67
CA SER A 257 25.74 -3.26 5.35
C SER A 257 24.95 -1.96 5.51
N SER A 258 25.53 -0.84 5.09
CA SER A 258 24.85 0.45 5.03
C SER A 258 23.86 0.46 3.85
N ARG A 259 22.56 0.52 4.12
CA ARG A 259 21.53 0.87 3.13
C ARG A 259 20.95 2.25 3.50
N SER A 260 20.91 3.14 2.51
CA SER A 260 20.28 4.46 2.59
C SER A 260 18.76 4.34 2.46
N PRO A 261 17.97 5.30 2.98
CA PRO A 261 16.51 5.28 2.84
C PRO A 261 16.11 5.26 1.36
N ILE A 262 15.22 4.32 1.04
CA ILE A 262 14.80 3.97 -0.30
C ILE A 262 13.92 5.07 -0.87
N SER A 263 14.21 5.43 -2.11
CA SER A 263 13.51 6.46 -2.84
C SER A 263 13.04 5.91 -4.17
N TRP A 264 11.81 6.22 -4.54
CA TRP A 264 11.18 5.75 -5.77
C TRP A 264 11.90 6.23 -7.03
N ALA A 265 11.99 5.41 -8.08
CA ALA A 265 12.21 5.92 -9.44
C ALA A 265 11.81 4.93 -10.50
N CYS A 266 11.12 5.45 -11.53
CA CYS A 266 10.80 4.77 -12.76
C CYS A 266 12.03 4.72 -13.69
N ALA A 267 12.34 3.55 -14.25
CA ALA A 267 13.12 3.45 -15.47
C ALA A 267 12.59 2.30 -16.33
N TRP A 268 11.96 2.61 -17.47
CA TRP A 268 11.86 1.67 -18.58
C TRP A 268 12.82 2.09 -19.69
N ASN A 269 13.58 1.10 -20.15
CA ASN A 269 14.81 1.25 -20.91
C ASN A 269 14.52 1.60 -22.37
N SER A 270 14.84 2.82 -22.79
CA SER A 270 14.98 3.20 -24.19
C SER A 270 16.35 2.74 -24.72
N ARG A 271 16.48 1.44 -25.03
CA ARG A 271 17.55 0.93 -25.90
C ARG A 271 17.03 -0.08 -26.92
N ALA A 272 16.22 0.42 -27.85
CA ALA A 272 15.99 -0.20 -29.15
C ALA A 272 16.19 0.86 -30.25
N CYS A 273 17.44 1.27 -30.48
CA CYS A 273 17.87 1.80 -31.77
C CYS A 273 19.39 1.94 -31.84
N SER A 274 19.95 1.57 -33.00
CA SER A 274 21.35 1.69 -33.45
C SER A 274 22.36 0.63 -33.00
N ARG A 275 22.24 -0.56 -33.60
CA ARG A 275 23.42 -1.22 -34.20
C ARG A 275 23.05 -1.72 -35.59
N ARG A 276 23.40 -0.93 -36.61
CA ARG A 276 23.56 -1.44 -37.99
C ARG A 276 24.85 -2.27 -38.01
N PRO A 277 24.88 -3.44 -38.67
CA PRO A 277 26.13 -4.10 -38.98
C PRO A 277 26.77 -3.39 -40.17
N THR A 278 28.03 -2.98 -40.01
CA THR A 278 28.91 -2.61 -41.13
C THR A 278 29.91 -3.74 -41.33
N GLY A 279 29.94 -4.25 -42.56
CA GLY A 279 31.13 -4.81 -43.22
C GLY A 279 31.67 -6.11 -42.65
#